data_AF-A0A832D170-F1
#
_entry.id   AF-A0A832D170-F1
#
_cell.length_a   1.000
_cell.length_b   1.000
_cell.length_c   1.000
_cell.angle_alpha   90.00
_cell.angle_beta   90.00
_cell.angle_gamma   90.00
#
_symmetry.space_group_name_H-M   'P 1'
#
loop_
_entity.id
_entity.type
_entity.pdbx_description
1 polymer ?
#
loop_
_entity_poly.entity_id
_entity_poly.type
_entity_poly.pdbx_seq_one_letter_code
_entity_poly.pdbx_strand_id
1 'polypeptide(L)' 'MQESVSLVDILNELREIKKRIERIEDAIEELVDSILTPDEQELIRKHKEAIKKGDFSEFIDAEDLCIK' A
#
# COMPACT_ATOMS: atom_id res chain seq x y z
N MET A 1 38.92 -16.88 25.02
CA MET A 1 39.37 -16.30 23.74
C MET A 1 38.41 -15.16 23.41
N GLN A 2 38.89 -13.92 23.31
CA GLN A 2 38.06 -12.83 22.78
C GLN A 2 37.99 -13.03 21.26
N GLU A 3 36.79 -13.19 20.73
CA GLU A 3 36.58 -13.15 19.27
C GLU A 3 36.85 -11.72 18.81
N SER A 4 37.91 -11.54 18.03
CA SER A 4 38.22 -10.24 17.43
C SER A 4 37.32 -10.05 16.22
N VAL A 5 36.28 -9.24 16.38
CA VAL A 5 35.43 -8.82 15.27
C VAL A 5 36.29 -8.03 14.28
N SER A 6 36.36 -8.49 13.04
CA SER A 6 37.14 -7.79 12.01
C SER A 6 36.33 -6.64 11.40
N LEU A 7 37.03 -5.67 10.81
CA LEU A 7 36.38 -4.59 10.04
C LEU A 7 35.50 -5.15 8.91
N VAL A 8 35.89 -6.29 8.33
CA VAL A 8 35.13 -6.96 7.25
C VAL A 8 33.80 -7.50 7.78
N ASP A 9 33.79 -8.06 8.98
CA ASP A 9 32.57 -8.57 9.62
C ASP A 9 31.58 -7.42 9.86
N ILE A 10 32.07 -6.29 10.40
CA ILE A 10 31.28 -5.07 10.60
C ILE A 10 30.69 -4.56 9.28
N LEU A 11 31.49 -4.53 8.20
CA LEU A 11 31.03 -4.07 6.89
C LEU A 11 29.96 -5.00 6.28
N ASN A 12 30.06 -6.31 6.53
CA ASN A 12 29.06 -7.27 6.09
C ASN A 12 27.75 -7.10 6.87
N GLU A 13 27.82 -6.94 8.19
CA GLU A 13 26.64 -6.65 9.02
C GLU A 13 25.94 -5.36 8.57
N LEU A 14 26.70 -4.28 8.32
CA LEU A 14 26.14 -3.02 7.81
C LEU A 14 25.43 -3.19 6.46
N ARG A 15 25.96 -4.03 5.56
CA ARG A 15 25.31 -4.35 4.29
C ARG A 15 24.01 -5.13 4.49
N GLU A 16 23.98 -6.07 5.43
CA GLU A 16 22.76 -6.81 5.75
C GLU A 16 21.71 -5.91 6.37
N ILE A 17 22.10 -5.02 7.29
CA ILE A 17 21.21 -4.02 7.88
C ILE A 17 20.61 -3.13 6.79
N LYS A 18 21.42 -2.63 5.84
CA LYS A 18 20.92 -1.84 4.70
C LYS A 18 19.85 -2.59 3.90
N LYS A 19 20.12 -3.85 3.53
CA LYS A 19 19.15 -4.68 2.79
C LYS A 19 17.85 -4.91 3.56
N ARG A 20 17.93 -5.02 4.89
CA ARG A 20 16.74 -5.18 5.74
C ARG A 20 15.92 -3.90 5.80
N ILE A 21 16.57 -2.73 5.84
CA ILE A 21 15.90 -1.43 5.78
C ILE A 21 15.18 -1.27 4.45
N GLU A 22 15.84 -1.54 3.32
CA GLU A 22 15.24 -1.43 1.98
C GLU A 22 13.96 -2.27 1.87
N ARG A 23 13.98 -3.52 2.36
CA ARG A 23 12.78 -4.38 2.38
C ARG A 23 11.65 -3.86 3.27
N ILE A 24 11.98 -3.16 4.34
CA ILE A 24 10.98 -2.57 5.23
C ILE A 24 10.35 -1.35 4.55
N GLU A 25 11.15 -0.55 3.85
CA GLU A 25 10.66 0.58 3.05
C GLU A 25 9.67 0.11 1.99
N ASP A 26 10.03 -0.92 1.20
CA ASP A 26 9.16 -1.52 0.20
C ASP A 26 7.82 -2.00 0.81
N ALA A 27 7.89 -2.71 1.95
CA ALA A 27 6.70 -3.22 2.63
C ALA A 27 5.81 -2.11 3.20
N ILE A 28 6.39 -0.97 3.61
CA ILE A 28 5.64 0.20 4.06
C ILE A 28 4.97 0.88 2.88
N GLU A 29 5.65 1.01 1.73
CA GLU A 29 5.08 1.58 0.52
C GLU A 29 3.87 0.76 0.03
N GLU A 30 4.01 -0.57 -0.05
CA GLU A 30 2.89 -1.47 -0.37
C GLU A 30 1.72 -1.32 0.64
N LEU A 31 2.02 -1.15 1.92
CA LEU A 31 1.00 -0.94 2.95
C LEU A 31 0.29 0.40 2.76
N VAL A 32 1.02 1.47 2.49
CA VAL A 32 0.46 2.81 2.25
C VAL A 32 -0.44 2.78 1.00
N ASP A 33 0.02 2.17 -0.09
CA ASP A 33 -0.76 2.01 -1.32
C ASP A 33 -2.01 1.14 -1.11
N SER A 34 -1.99 0.22 -0.15
CA SER A 34 -3.14 -0.62 0.19
C SER A 34 -4.17 0.07 1.10
N ILE A 35 -3.81 1.18 1.74
CA ILE A 35 -4.68 1.89 2.68
C ILE A 35 -5.45 2.97 1.94
N LEU A 36 -6.77 2.82 1.90
CA LEU A 36 -7.66 3.89 1.47
C LEU A 36 -7.53 5.09 2.41
N THR A 37 -7.33 6.26 1.82
CA THR A 37 -7.39 7.55 2.52
C THR A 37 -8.79 7.76 3.14
N PRO A 38 -8.92 8.61 4.17
CA PRO A 38 -10.23 8.94 4.76
C PRO A 38 -11.24 9.41 3.73
N ASP A 39 -10.81 10.19 2.74
CA ASP A 39 -11.65 10.71 1.67
C ASP A 39 -12.15 9.59 0.75
N GLU A 40 -11.29 8.63 0.40
CA GLU A 40 -11.67 7.44 -0.38
C GLU A 40 -12.64 6.52 0.38
N GLN A 41 -12.43 6.36 1.70
CA GLN A 41 -13.35 5.60 2.55
C GLN A 41 -14.74 6.26 2.60
N GLU A 42 -14.79 7.59 2.72
CA GLU A 42 -16.03 8.35 2.73
C GLU A 42 -16.74 8.28 1.37
N LEU A 43 -16.01 8.35 0.26
CA LEU A 43 -16.52 8.11 -1.08
C LEU A 43 -17.19 6.75 -1.19
N ILE A 44 -16.53 5.67 -0.75
CA ILE A 44 -17.12 4.32 -0.76
C ILE A 44 -18.38 4.27 0.10
N ARG A 45 -18.37 4.90 1.28
CA ARG A 45 -19.55 4.95 2.17
C ARG A 45 -20.73 5.64 1.49
N LYS A 46 -20.53 6.82 0.89
CA LYS A 46 -21.56 7.57 0.16
C LYS A 46 -22.17 6.72 -0.96
N HIS A 47 -21.35 6.08 -1.79
CA HIS A 47 -21.82 5.27 -2.91
C HIS A 47 -22.58 4.01 -2.43
N LYS A 48 -22.13 3.35 -1.36
CA LYS A 48 -22.87 2.23 -0.76
C LYS A 48 -24.25 2.64 -0.25
N GLU A 49 -24.37 3.83 0.35
CA GLU A 49 -25.67 4.35 0.78
C GLU A 49 -26.58 4.68 -0.40
N ALA A 50 -26.05 5.26 -1.47
CA ALA A 50 -26.80 5.55 -2.70
C ALA A 50 -27.36 4.25 -3.31
N ILE A 51 -26.52 3.23 -3.45
CA ILE A 51 -26.94 1.88 -3.91
C ILE A 51 -28.04 1.31 -3.02
N LYS A 52 -27.88 1.39 -1.69
CA LYS A 52 -28.89 0.89 -0.74
C LYS A 52 -30.23 1.63 -0.85
N LYS A 53 -30.20 2.92 -1.16
CA LYS A 53 -31.39 3.76 -1.38
C LYS A 53 -31.97 3.61 -2.79
N GLY A 54 -31.28 2.89 -3.69
CA GLY A 54 -31.65 2.76 -5.10
C GLY A 54 -31.45 4.05 -5.89
N ASP A 55 -30.61 4.96 -5.41
CA ASP A 55 -30.25 6.18 -6.12
C ASP A 55 -29.00 5.93 -6.97
N PHE A 56 -29.22 5.79 -8.27
CA PHE A 56 -28.18 5.53 -9.26
C PHE A 56 -27.88 6.74 -10.15
N SER A 57 -28.32 7.94 -9.75
CA SER A 57 -28.20 9.16 -10.58
C SER A 57 -26.75 9.57 -10.89
N GLU A 58 -25.81 9.25 -9.99
CA GLU A 58 -24.36 9.47 -10.19
C GLU A 58 -23.65 8.28 -10.86
N PHE A 59 -24.37 7.21 -11.23
CA PHE A 59 -23.82 5.98 -11.81
C PHE A 59 -24.14 5.86 -13.30
N ILE A 60 -23.32 5.10 -14.01
CA ILE A 60 -23.52 4.75 -15.41
C ILE A 60 -23.56 3.22 -15.53
N ASP A 61 -24.35 2.70 -16.46
CA ASP A 61 -24.39 1.27 -16.73
C ASP A 61 -23.05 0.82 -17.32
N ALA A 62 -22.56 -0.34 -16.89
CA ALA A 62 -21.25 -0.84 -17.29
C ALA A 62 -21.20 -1.17 -18.79
N GLU A 63 -22.34 -1.53 -19.36
CA GLU A 63 -22.53 -1.76 -20.80
C GLU A 63 -22.32 -0.48 -21.62
N ASP A 64 -22.65 0.69 -21.06
CA ASP A 64 -22.47 1.99 -21.71
C ASP A 64 -21.01 2.48 -21.67
N LEU A 65 -20.17 1.88 -20.81
CA LEU A 65 -18.72 2.13 -20.76
C LEU A 65 -17.96 1.43 -21.91
N CYS A 66 -18.61 0.57 -22.68
CA CYS A 66 -17.99 -0.08 -23.84
C CYS A 66 -17.79 0.93 -24.97
N ILE A 67 -16.61 1.57 -24.99
CA ILE A 67 -16.10 2.28 -26.17
C ILE A 67 -15.89 1.24 -27.28
N LYS A 68 -16.69 1.32 -28.35
CA LYS A 68 -16.48 0.55 -29.59
C LYS A 68 -15.26 1.04 -30.36
#